data_AF-A0A222EP53-F1
#
_entry.id   AF-A0A222EP53-F1
#
_cell.length_a   1.000
_cell.length_b   1.000
_cell.length_c   1.000
_cell.angle_alpha   90.00
_cell.angle_beta   90.00
_cell.angle_gamma   90.00
#
_symmetry.space_group_name_H-M   'P 1'
#
loop_
_entity.id
_entity.type
_entity.pdbx_description
1 polymer ?
#
loop_
_entity_poly.entity_id
_entity_poly.type
_entity_poly.pdbx_seq_one_letter_code
_entity_poly.pdbx_strand_id
1 'polypeptide(L)'
;MSEKIYQISSEQVGVVSFSEPWFLAHVEVEGVEPFQIFYPSLDEGIKRFAPFFEEHVINVWKKSGEEGERKIQELKEYVIKEWYDPGVETMRKAMYETYGYPEFKDKTGKELIEDGYDFLAITIGHIAIRYNKFNFYFKDLHISARIVDKFLAVDFWTKAKKDALDELANTVLK
;
A
#
# COMPACT_ATOMS: atom_id res chain seq x y z
N MET A 1 12.37 28.77 13.08
CA MET A 1 10.88 28.82 13.08
C MET A 1 10.43 27.96 14.26
N SER A 2 9.75 28.53 15.24
CA SER A 2 9.19 27.76 16.36
C SER A 2 8.14 26.78 15.84
N GLU A 3 8.10 25.56 16.37
CA GLU A 3 7.08 24.57 16.06
C GLU A 3 5.70 25.16 16.37
N LYS A 4 4.89 25.40 15.33
CA LYS A 4 3.48 25.75 15.52
C LYS A 4 2.74 24.48 15.93
N ILE A 5 2.43 24.35 17.21
CA ILE A 5 1.56 23.30 17.73
C ILE A 5 0.12 23.69 17.38
N TYR A 6 -0.47 23.02 16.39
CA TYR A 6 -1.89 23.19 16.07
C TYR A 6 -2.73 22.38 17.07
N GLN A 7 -3.42 23.06 18.00
CA GLN A 7 -4.48 22.42 18.78
C GLN A 7 -5.65 22.12 17.85
N ILE A 8 -5.90 20.84 17.56
CA ILE A 8 -7.05 20.38 16.76
C ILE A 8 -8.23 20.17 17.71
N SER A 9 -9.35 20.88 17.49
CA SER A 9 -10.59 20.63 18.24
C SER A 9 -11.41 19.51 17.58
N SER A 10 -12.26 18.84 18.35
CA SER A 10 -13.11 17.73 17.85
C SER A 10 -14.04 18.15 16.71
N GLU A 11 -14.43 19.42 16.65
CA GLU A 11 -15.26 20.00 15.57
C GLU A 11 -14.53 20.04 14.22
N GLN A 12 -13.20 19.95 14.22
CA GLN A 12 -12.38 19.94 13.01
C GLN A 12 -12.15 18.53 12.45
N VAL A 13 -12.58 17.49 13.16
CA VAL A 13 -12.37 16.09 12.77
C VAL A 13 -13.65 15.58 12.13
N GLY A 14 -13.59 15.31 10.84
CA GLY A 14 -14.67 14.69 10.07
C GLY A 14 -14.35 13.26 9.68
N VAL A 15 -15.38 12.48 9.36
CA VAL A 15 -15.22 11.17 8.71
C VAL A 15 -15.55 11.33 7.23
N VAL A 16 -14.57 11.08 6.37
CA VAL A 16 -14.78 11.02 4.92
C VAL A 16 -15.02 9.55 4.57
N SER A 17 -16.21 9.25 4.05
CA SER A 17 -16.57 7.90 3.58
C SER A 17 -16.42 7.84 2.07
N PHE A 18 -15.99 6.69 1.55
CA PHE A 18 -15.82 6.46 0.13
C PHE A 18 -17.00 5.70 -0.48
N SER A 19 -17.26 5.94 -1.77
CA SER A 19 -18.28 5.21 -2.52
C SER A 19 -17.97 3.71 -2.63
N GLU A 20 -16.67 3.38 -2.65
CA GLU A 20 -16.15 2.02 -2.67
C GLU A 20 -14.92 1.95 -1.76
N PRO A 21 -14.55 0.78 -1.21
CA PRO A 21 -13.36 0.65 -0.38
C PRO A 21 -12.06 0.92 -1.17
N TRP A 22 -11.23 1.81 -0.67
CA TRP A 22 -9.92 2.15 -1.26
C TRP A 22 -8.86 1.15 -0.84
N PHE A 23 -7.92 0.85 -1.75
CA PHE A 23 -6.71 0.08 -1.44
C PHE A 23 -5.56 1.03 -1.13
N LEU A 24 -4.92 0.81 0.00
CA LEU A 24 -3.79 1.59 0.48
C LEU A 24 -2.61 0.66 0.68
N ALA A 25 -1.42 1.11 0.28
CA ALA A 25 -0.19 0.47 0.70
C ALA A 25 0.89 1.48 1.07
N HIS A 26 1.66 1.14 2.08
CA HIS A 26 2.89 1.79 2.49
C HIS A 26 4.02 0.80 2.29
N VAL A 27 5.11 1.24 1.70
CA VAL A 27 6.24 0.37 1.36
C VAL A 27 7.54 1.04 1.79
N GLU A 28 8.38 0.25 2.44
CA GLU A 28 9.72 0.63 2.86
C GLU A 28 10.70 -0.36 2.24
N VAL A 29 11.73 0.17 1.59
CA VAL A 29 12.86 -0.59 1.05
C VAL A 29 14.12 0.11 1.52
N GLU A 30 15.09 -0.63 2.06
CA GLU A 30 16.36 -0.04 2.49
C GLU A 30 17.03 0.76 1.37
N GLY A 31 17.52 1.95 1.73
CA GLY A 31 18.18 2.87 0.80
C GLY A 31 17.22 3.74 -0.02
N VAL A 32 15.90 3.63 0.19
CA VAL A 32 14.88 4.44 -0.48
C VAL A 32 13.97 5.11 0.55
N GLU A 33 13.51 6.33 0.27
CA GLU A 33 12.48 6.96 1.10
C GLU A 33 11.18 6.14 1.06
N PRO A 34 10.53 5.91 2.21
CA PRO A 34 9.23 5.25 2.24
C PRO A 34 8.20 5.95 1.37
N PHE A 35 7.34 5.16 0.73
CA PHE A 35 6.31 5.68 -0.15
C PHE A 35 4.94 5.07 0.12
N GLN A 36 3.90 5.85 -0.17
CA GLN A 36 2.52 5.48 0.04
C GLN A 36 1.74 5.59 -1.26
N ILE A 37 0.85 4.62 -1.48
CA ILE A 37 -0.06 4.58 -2.61
C ILE A 37 -1.49 4.41 -2.14
N PHE A 38 -2.38 5.04 -2.91
CA PHE A 38 -3.80 5.09 -2.65
C PHE A 38 -4.50 4.85 -3.99
N TYR A 39 -5.28 3.79 -4.07
CA TYR A 39 -6.10 3.48 -5.23
C TYR A 39 -7.57 3.49 -4.84
N PRO A 40 -8.46 4.13 -5.62
CA PRO A 40 -9.85 4.35 -5.25
C PRO A 40 -10.75 3.10 -5.32
N SER A 41 -10.16 1.93 -5.55
CA SER A 41 -10.82 0.62 -5.47
C SER A 41 -9.79 -0.50 -5.29
N LEU A 42 -10.24 -1.69 -4.88
CA LEU A 42 -9.40 -2.89 -4.85
C LEU A 42 -8.98 -3.32 -6.27
N ASP A 43 -9.88 -3.20 -7.25
CA ASP A 43 -9.61 -3.54 -8.64
C ASP A 43 -8.49 -2.68 -9.25
N GLU A 44 -8.53 -1.37 -9.00
CA GLU A 44 -7.45 -0.48 -9.42
C GLU A 44 -6.15 -0.79 -8.65
N GLY A 45 -6.27 -1.16 -7.38
CA GLY A 45 -5.16 -1.68 -6.59
C GLY A 45 -4.48 -2.88 -7.24
N ILE A 46 -5.23 -3.91 -7.62
CA ILE A 46 -4.67 -5.12 -8.25
C ILE A 46 -3.98 -4.79 -9.56
N LYS A 47 -4.57 -3.90 -10.38
CA LYS A 47 -4.02 -3.54 -11.70
C LYS A 47 -2.74 -2.70 -11.61
N ARG A 48 -2.63 -1.82 -10.61
CA ARG A 48 -1.53 -0.86 -10.52
C ARG A 48 -0.45 -1.22 -9.49
N PHE A 49 -0.76 -2.08 -8.53
CA PHE A 49 0.20 -2.47 -7.48
C PHE A 49 1.39 -3.25 -8.04
N ALA A 50 1.16 -4.13 -9.02
CA ALA A 50 2.23 -4.91 -9.64
C ALA A 50 3.28 -4.03 -10.36
N PRO A 51 2.90 -3.16 -11.31
CA PRO A 51 3.84 -2.22 -11.94
C PRO A 51 4.58 -1.34 -10.92
N PHE A 52 3.87 -0.89 -9.88
CA PHE A 52 4.45 -0.08 -8.83
C PHE A 52 5.49 -0.84 -8.00
N PHE A 53 5.19 -2.08 -7.63
CA PHE A 53 6.11 -2.97 -6.92
C PHE A 53 7.34 -3.27 -7.76
N GLU A 54 7.18 -3.49 -9.06
CA GLU A 54 8.32 -3.68 -9.96
C GLU A 54 9.20 -2.43 -10.03
N GLU A 55 8.61 -1.25 -10.20
CA GLU A 55 9.36 0.01 -10.29
C GLU A 55 10.13 0.34 -9.01
N HIS A 56 9.49 0.20 -7.85
CA HIS A 56 10.03 0.73 -6.60
C HIS A 56 10.65 -0.32 -5.67
N VAL A 57 10.48 -1.61 -5.94
CA VAL A 57 11.12 -2.69 -5.17
C VAL A 57 12.07 -3.46 -6.07
N ILE A 58 11.56 -4.09 -7.12
CA ILE A 58 12.36 -4.97 -7.98
C ILE A 58 13.47 -4.19 -8.69
N ASN A 59 13.14 -3.09 -9.36
CA ASN A 59 14.13 -2.30 -10.09
C ASN A 59 15.12 -1.59 -9.17
N VAL A 60 14.73 -1.29 -7.92
CA VAL A 60 15.65 -0.79 -6.90
C VAL A 60 16.68 -1.86 -6.55
N TRP A 61 16.24 -3.09 -6.25
CA TRP A 61 17.15 -4.18 -5.96
C TRP A 61 18.03 -4.53 -7.16
N LYS A 62 17.48 -4.58 -8.38
CA LYS A 62 18.28 -4.85 -9.60
C LYS A 62 19.44 -3.88 -9.79
N LYS A 63 19.30 -2.60 -9.40
CA LYS A 63 20.39 -1.62 -9.46
C LYS A 63 21.58 -1.98 -8.57
N SER A 64 21.39 -2.85 -7.57
CA SER A 64 22.45 -3.38 -6.71
C SER A 64 23.21 -4.57 -7.33
N GLY A 65 22.90 -4.98 -8.56
CA GLY A 65 23.61 -6.05 -9.27
C GLY A 65 23.29 -7.44 -8.73
N GLU A 66 24.30 -8.32 -8.64
CA GLU A 66 24.14 -9.73 -8.25
C GLU A 66 23.48 -9.91 -6.87
N GLU A 67 23.80 -9.03 -5.92
CA GLU A 67 23.18 -9.07 -4.59
C GLU A 67 21.67 -8.83 -4.66
N GLY A 68 21.26 -7.90 -5.52
CA GLY A 68 19.86 -7.58 -5.76
C GLY A 68 19.09 -8.72 -6.39
N GLU A 69 19.65 -9.34 -7.43
CA GLU A 69 19.06 -10.52 -8.06
C GLU A 69 18.93 -11.69 -7.08
N ARG A 70 19.94 -11.89 -6.22
CA ARG A 70 19.86 -12.88 -5.13
C ARG A 70 18.71 -12.55 -4.17
N LYS A 71 18.57 -11.29 -3.73
CA LYS A 71 17.46 -10.86 -2.86
C LYS A 71 16.09 -11.12 -3.49
N ILE A 72 15.94 -10.88 -4.79
CA ILE A 72 14.70 -11.15 -5.53
C ILE A 72 14.39 -12.65 -5.55
N GLN A 73 15.39 -13.49 -5.82
CA GLN A 73 15.22 -14.94 -5.84
C GLN A 73 14.84 -15.47 -4.45
N GLU A 74 15.53 -15.01 -3.40
CA GLU A 74 15.20 -15.38 -2.02
C GLU A 74 13.80 -14.91 -1.61
N LEU A 75 13.32 -13.75 -2.11
CA LEU A 75 11.95 -13.30 -1.89
C LEU A 75 10.95 -14.28 -2.51
N LYS A 76 11.16 -14.69 -3.78
CA LYS A 76 10.32 -15.69 -4.44
C LYS A 76 10.28 -16.99 -3.65
N GLU A 77 11.46 -17.48 -3.24
CA GLU A 77 11.58 -18.70 -2.44
C GLU A 77 10.91 -18.58 -1.07
N TYR A 78 11.04 -17.43 -0.40
CA TYR A 78 10.37 -17.16 0.87
C TYR A 78 8.85 -17.19 0.73
N VAL A 79 8.31 -16.53 -0.30
CA VAL A 79 6.87 -16.53 -0.58
C VAL A 79 6.37 -17.95 -0.89
N ILE A 80 7.11 -18.71 -1.70
CA ILE A 80 6.76 -20.10 -2.01
C ILE A 80 6.84 -20.99 -0.76
N LYS A 81 7.86 -20.84 0.07
CA LYS A 81 8.10 -21.75 1.19
C LYS A 81 7.20 -21.47 2.39
N GLU A 82 7.08 -20.20 2.77
CA GLU A 82 6.40 -19.80 4.00
C GLU A 82 4.93 -19.45 3.76
N TRP A 83 4.58 -19.09 2.53
CA TRP A 83 3.25 -18.58 2.20
C TRP A 83 2.55 -19.35 1.07
N TYR A 84 2.98 -20.57 0.73
CA TYR A 84 2.34 -21.35 -0.33
C TYR A 84 0.82 -21.45 -0.16
N ASP A 85 0.40 -21.86 1.03
CA ASP A 85 -0.99 -21.93 1.48
C ASP A 85 -0.96 -21.49 2.95
N PRO A 86 -1.58 -20.35 3.32
CA PRO A 86 -2.70 -19.71 2.65
C PRO A 86 -2.40 -18.55 1.70
N GLY A 87 -1.15 -18.22 1.34
CA GLY A 87 -0.87 -17.04 0.49
C GLY A 87 -1.05 -17.28 -1.00
N VAL A 88 -0.13 -18.03 -1.60
CA VAL A 88 0.02 -18.19 -3.05
C VAL A 88 -1.19 -18.89 -3.67
N GLU A 89 -1.60 -20.04 -3.15
CA GLU A 89 -2.69 -20.82 -3.74
C GLU A 89 -4.06 -20.15 -3.59
N THR A 90 -4.29 -19.42 -2.50
CA THR A 90 -5.55 -18.68 -2.35
C THR A 90 -5.60 -17.47 -3.26
N MET A 91 -4.47 -16.77 -3.47
CA MET A 91 -4.42 -15.66 -4.42
C MET A 91 -4.62 -16.17 -5.85
N ARG A 92 -3.97 -17.29 -6.22
CA ARG A 92 -4.18 -17.93 -7.53
C ARG A 92 -5.65 -18.25 -7.76
N LYS A 93 -6.32 -18.84 -6.76
CA LYS A 93 -7.75 -19.14 -6.82
C LYS A 93 -8.58 -17.87 -6.99
N ALA A 94 -8.30 -16.83 -6.21
CA ALA A 94 -8.99 -15.55 -6.32
C ALA A 94 -8.82 -14.92 -7.72
N MET A 95 -7.64 -15.01 -8.32
CA MET A 95 -7.39 -14.46 -9.67
C MET A 95 -8.29 -15.10 -10.73
N TYR A 96 -8.51 -16.42 -10.68
CA TYR A 96 -9.39 -17.07 -11.66
C TYR A 96 -10.88 -17.00 -11.29
N GLU A 97 -11.24 -17.18 -10.01
CA GLU A 97 -12.65 -17.27 -9.58
C GLU A 97 -13.32 -15.91 -9.45
N THR A 98 -12.58 -14.92 -8.94
CA THR A 98 -13.12 -13.62 -8.55
C THR A 98 -12.77 -12.56 -9.57
N TYR A 99 -11.51 -12.53 -10.02
CA TYR A 99 -11.00 -11.45 -10.89
C TYR A 99 -11.00 -11.80 -12.38
N GLY A 100 -11.38 -13.02 -12.75
CA GLY A 100 -11.64 -13.40 -14.14
C GLY A 100 -10.40 -13.61 -15.02
N TYR A 101 -9.30 -14.08 -14.45
CA TYR A 101 -8.06 -14.42 -15.17
C TYR A 101 -7.94 -15.94 -15.40
N PRO A 102 -8.51 -16.50 -16.50
CA PRO A 102 -8.59 -17.95 -16.72
C PRO A 102 -7.22 -18.63 -16.87
N GLU A 103 -6.20 -17.90 -17.30
CA GLU A 103 -4.82 -18.41 -17.45
C GLU A 103 -4.19 -18.87 -16.13
N PHE A 104 -4.75 -18.47 -14.99
CA PHE A 104 -4.30 -18.88 -13.65
C PHE A 104 -4.85 -20.25 -13.23
N LYS A 105 -5.80 -20.80 -14.00
CA LYS A 105 -6.40 -22.11 -13.72
C LYS A 105 -5.42 -23.26 -13.98
N ASP A 106 -4.68 -23.16 -15.07
CA ASP A 106 -3.84 -24.25 -15.60
C ASP A 106 -2.38 -24.18 -15.13
N LYS A 107 -2.02 -23.14 -14.37
CA LYS A 107 -0.70 -22.96 -13.75
C LYS A 107 -0.76 -23.23 -12.25
N THR A 108 0.33 -23.73 -11.69
CA THR A 108 0.52 -23.81 -10.23
C THR A 108 0.89 -22.44 -9.67
N GLY A 109 0.61 -22.22 -8.37
CA GLY A 109 1.03 -20.99 -7.70
C GLY A 109 2.54 -20.75 -7.77
N LYS A 110 3.32 -21.84 -7.70
CA LYS A 110 4.78 -21.77 -7.82
C LYS A 110 5.22 -21.25 -9.19
N GLU A 111 4.71 -21.81 -10.28
CA GLU A 111 5.05 -21.39 -11.64
C GLU A 111 4.73 -19.90 -11.84
N LEU A 112 3.59 -19.42 -11.32
CA LEU A 112 3.21 -18.02 -11.42
C LEU A 112 4.14 -17.07 -10.66
N ILE A 113 4.67 -17.48 -9.50
CA ILE A 113 5.67 -16.70 -8.74
C ILE A 113 7.01 -16.68 -9.49
N GLU A 114 7.36 -17.77 -10.16
CA GLU A 114 8.61 -17.90 -10.90
C GLU A 114 8.57 -17.11 -12.24
N ASP A 115 7.43 -17.10 -12.94
CA ASP A 115 7.22 -16.49 -14.27
C ASP A 115 7.48 -14.97 -14.32
N GLY A 116 7.24 -14.24 -13.24
CA GLY A 116 7.34 -12.78 -13.25
C GLY A 116 7.16 -12.13 -11.89
N TYR A 117 6.99 -10.81 -11.87
CA TYR A 117 6.83 -10.05 -10.63
C TYR A 117 5.38 -9.66 -10.35
N ASP A 118 4.50 -9.70 -11.36
CA ASP A 118 3.10 -9.30 -11.20
C ASP A 118 2.37 -10.18 -10.19
N PHE A 119 2.42 -11.50 -10.38
CA PHE A 119 1.78 -12.43 -9.45
C PHE A 119 2.44 -12.42 -8.08
N LEU A 120 3.76 -12.23 -8.02
CA LEU A 120 4.51 -12.07 -6.76
C LEU A 120 3.99 -10.85 -5.98
N ALA A 121 3.88 -9.69 -6.65
CA ALA A 121 3.43 -8.44 -6.04
C ALA A 121 2.02 -8.57 -5.49
N ILE A 122 1.06 -9.03 -6.30
CA ILE A 122 -0.33 -9.15 -5.84
C ILE A 122 -0.48 -10.21 -4.73
N THR A 123 0.32 -11.28 -4.77
CA THR A 123 0.35 -12.29 -3.70
C THR A 123 0.86 -11.69 -2.39
N ILE A 124 1.91 -10.87 -2.42
CA ILE A 124 2.42 -10.17 -1.24
C ILE A 124 1.34 -9.22 -0.67
N GLY A 125 0.67 -8.45 -1.53
CA GLY A 125 -0.44 -7.57 -1.11
C GLY A 125 -1.58 -8.36 -0.45
N HIS A 126 -1.93 -9.51 -1.03
CA HIS A 126 -2.95 -10.41 -0.47
C HIS A 126 -2.54 -11.00 0.87
N ILE A 127 -1.30 -11.47 1.02
CA ILE A 127 -0.74 -11.95 2.28
C ILE A 127 -0.83 -10.87 3.36
N ALA A 128 -0.41 -9.64 3.03
CA ALA A 128 -0.49 -8.51 3.96
C ALA A 128 -1.94 -8.28 4.40
N ILE A 129 -2.89 -8.16 3.47
CA ILE A 129 -4.29 -7.85 3.78
C ILE A 129 -4.97 -8.98 4.58
N ARG A 130 -4.74 -10.24 4.21
CA ARG A 130 -5.56 -11.37 4.70
C ARG A 130 -4.93 -12.14 5.85
N TYR A 131 -3.60 -12.25 5.88
CA TYR A 131 -2.96 -13.27 6.71
C TYR A 131 -1.91 -12.72 7.68
N ASN A 132 -1.38 -11.52 7.42
CA ASN A 132 -0.26 -11.02 8.22
C ASN A 132 -0.51 -9.63 8.82
N LYS A 133 -1.72 -9.42 9.36
CA LYS A 133 -2.12 -8.21 10.12
C LYS A 133 -1.80 -6.92 9.37
N PHE A 134 -2.11 -6.87 8.08
CA PHE A 134 -1.85 -5.73 7.19
C PHE A 134 -0.38 -5.45 6.92
N ASN A 135 0.53 -6.38 7.22
CA ASN A 135 1.96 -6.19 7.03
C ASN A 135 2.59 -7.38 6.30
N PHE A 136 3.70 -7.17 5.62
CA PHE A 136 4.55 -8.18 5.04
C PHE A 136 6.00 -7.75 5.26
N TYR A 137 6.80 -8.64 5.82
CA TYR A 137 8.19 -8.37 6.16
C TYR A 137 9.07 -9.42 5.48
N PHE A 138 10.07 -8.96 4.75
CA PHE A 138 11.10 -9.81 4.20
C PHE A 138 12.41 -9.03 4.11
N LYS A 139 13.38 -9.40 4.94
CA LYS A 139 14.67 -8.69 5.03
C LYS A 139 14.43 -7.18 5.14
N ASP A 140 14.95 -6.42 4.18
CA ASP A 140 14.91 -4.96 4.12
C ASP A 140 13.69 -4.41 3.38
N LEU A 141 12.68 -5.26 3.13
CA LEU A 141 11.38 -4.90 2.56
C LEU A 141 10.29 -5.01 3.64
N HIS A 142 9.57 -3.91 3.83
CA HIS A 142 8.32 -3.88 4.58
C HIS A 142 7.21 -3.33 3.70
N ILE A 143 6.10 -4.06 3.63
CA ILE A 143 4.87 -3.62 2.95
C ILE A 143 3.74 -3.67 3.97
N SER A 144 3.05 -2.56 4.16
CA SER A 144 1.80 -2.49 4.91
C SER A 144 0.66 -2.19 3.96
N ALA A 145 -0.37 -3.04 3.90
CA ALA A 145 -1.47 -2.90 2.96
C ALA A 145 -2.84 -3.00 3.65
N ARG A 146 -3.78 -2.12 3.29
CA ARG A 146 -5.11 -2.02 3.89
C ARG A 146 -6.19 -1.73 2.85
N ILE A 147 -7.40 -2.18 3.16
CA ILE A 147 -8.62 -1.79 2.47
C ILE A 147 -9.44 -0.96 3.45
N VAL A 148 -9.88 0.23 3.04
CA VAL A 148 -10.56 1.18 3.92
C VAL A 148 -11.78 1.80 3.24
N ASP A 149 -12.88 1.87 3.98
CA ASP A 149 -14.15 2.47 3.55
C ASP A 149 -14.26 3.95 3.94
N LYS A 150 -13.38 4.42 4.84
CA LYS A 150 -13.39 5.78 5.39
C LYS A 150 -12.04 6.19 5.96
N PHE A 151 -11.83 7.51 6.06
CA PHE A 151 -10.77 8.11 6.86
C PHE A 151 -11.28 9.17 7.82
N LEU A 152 -10.52 9.36 8.89
CA LEU A 152 -10.56 10.58 9.67
C LEU A 152 -9.83 11.67 8.88
N ALA A 153 -10.52 12.76 8.60
CA ALA A 153 -9.97 13.94 7.96
C ALA A 153 -10.02 15.11 8.94
N VAL A 154 -8.99 15.95 8.91
CA VAL A 154 -8.94 17.19 9.69
C VAL A 154 -9.14 18.37 8.75
N ASP A 155 -10.16 19.18 9.02
CA ASP A 155 -10.37 20.44 8.30
C ASP A 155 -9.47 21.54 8.88
N PHE A 156 -8.39 21.82 8.17
CA PHE A 156 -7.48 22.92 8.49
C PHE A 156 -7.95 24.27 7.92
N TRP A 157 -8.74 24.26 6.85
CA TRP A 157 -9.05 25.46 6.09
C TRP A 157 -10.12 26.32 6.76
N THR A 158 -11.18 25.67 7.25
CA THR A 158 -12.25 26.38 7.97
C THR A 158 -11.72 27.02 9.25
N LYS A 159 -10.79 26.36 9.95
CA LYS A 159 -10.13 26.93 11.13
C LYS A 159 -9.27 28.14 10.77
N ALA A 160 -8.35 27.99 9.81
CA ALA A 160 -7.48 29.10 9.42
C ALA A 160 -8.27 30.33 8.96
N LYS A 161 -9.38 30.11 8.23
CA LYS A 161 -10.29 31.19 7.83
C LYS A 161 -10.99 31.84 9.02
N LYS A 162 -11.48 31.05 9.98
CA LYS A 162 -12.12 31.56 11.20
C LYS A 162 -11.14 32.35 12.06
N ASP A 163 -9.96 31.79 12.31
CA ASP A 163 -8.90 32.43 13.10
C ASP A 163 -8.47 33.76 12.46
N ALA A 164 -8.31 33.81 11.13
CA ALA A 164 -7.99 35.06 10.42
C ALA A 164 -9.12 36.11 10.49
N LEU A 165 -10.38 35.68 10.43
CA LEU A 165 -11.54 36.57 10.58
C LEU A 165 -11.64 37.12 12.01
N ASP A 166 -11.38 36.29 13.02
CA ASP A 166 -11.38 36.69 14.44
C ASP A 166 -10.22 37.66 14.75
N GLU A 167 -9.03 37.47 14.15
CA GLU A 167 -7.93 38.43 14.24
C GLU A 167 -8.26 39.78 13.58
N LEU A 168 -8.87 39.75 12.38
CA LEU A 168 -9.33 40.95 11.68
C LEU A 168 -10.40 41.71 12.47
N ALA A 169 -11.34 41.01 13.10
CA ALA A 169 -12.39 41.60 13.92
C ALA A 169 -11.85 42.25 15.21
N ASN A 170 -10.76 41.71 15.76
CA ASN A 170 -10.12 42.21 16.98
C ASN A 170 -9.00 43.22 16.73
N THR A 171 -8.67 43.51 15.47
CA THR A 171 -7.67 44.52 15.12
C THR A 171 -8.30 45.91 15.22
N VAL A 172 -8.06 46.61 16.33
CA VAL A 172 -8.37 48.04 16.44
C VAL A 172 -7.43 48.80 15.52
N LEU A 173 -7.96 49.31 14.40
CA LEU A 173 -7.28 50.29 13.56
C LEU A 173 -6.93 51.52 14.42
N LYS A 174 -5.64 51.71 14.69
CA LYS A 174 -5.10 52.95 15.25
C LYS A 174 -4.82 53.95 14.13
#